data_AF-A0A6G1R9F7-F1
#
_entry.id   AF-A0A6G1R9F7-F1
#
_cell.length_a   1.000
_cell.length_b   1.000
_cell.length_c   1.000
_cell.angle_alpha   90.00
_cell.angle_beta   90.00
_cell.angle_gamma   90.00
#
_symmetry.space_group_name_H-M   'P 1'
#
loop_
_entity.id
_entity.type
_entity.pdbx_description
1 polymer ?
#
loop_
_entity_poly.entity_id
_entity_poly.type
_entity_poly.pdbx_seq_one_letter_code
_entity_poly.pdbx_strand_id
1 'polypeptide(L)'
;MEAVNAFNQELFSLMEMKPPISRAKMILITKAAIKAIKLYKHVVQIVEKFIKKCKPEYKVPGLYVIDSIVRQSRHQFGTDKDVFGPRFSKNITATFQYLYLCPSEDKSKIVRVLNLWQKNGVFKIEIIQPLLDMAAGTSA
;
A
#
# COMPACT_ATOMS: atom_id res chain seq x y z
N MET A 1 -3.44 12.42 17.95
CA MET A 1 -2.17 12.07 17.26
C MET A 1 -1.60 10.73 17.70
N GLU A 2 -1.83 10.30 18.94
CA GLU A 2 -1.34 9.01 19.48
C GLU A 2 -1.57 7.80 18.55
N ALA A 3 -2.79 7.60 18.04
CA ALA A 3 -3.07 6.49 17.12
C ALA A 3 -2.23 6.52 15.83
N VAL A 4 -1.91 7.71 15.32
CA VAL A 4 -1.04 7.88 14.15
C VAL A 4 0.42 7.59 14.51
N ASN A 5 0.86 7.99 15.71
CA ASN A 5 2.20 7.67 16.19
C ASN A 5 2.40 6.16 16.38
N ALA A 6 1.39 5.48 16.94
CA ALA A 6 1.39 4.03 17.08
C ALA A 6 1.43 3.33 15.71
N PHE A 7 0.62 3.80 14.74
CA PHE A 7 0.70 3.30 13.37
C PHE A 7 2.09 3.53 12.75
N ASN A 8 2.68 4.71 12.94
CA ASN A 8 4.00 5.03 12.42
C ASN A 8 5.08 4.09 13.00
N GLN A 9 5.09 3.89 14.31
CA GLN A 9 6.02 2.95 14.96
C GLN A 9 5.84 1.53 14.42
N GLU A 10 4.60 1.07 14.34
CA GLU A 10 4.28 -0.27 13.85
C GLU A 10 4.68 -0.47 12.38
N LEU A 11 4.48 0.53 11.52
CA LEU A 11 4.92 0.48 10.12
C LEU A 11 6.45 0.43 10.00
N PHE A 12 7.17 1.30 10.71
CA PHE A 12 8.61 1.40 10.56
C PHE A 12 9.36 0.21 11.16
N SER A 13 8.78 -0.48 12.14
CA SER A 13 9.33 -1.77 12.62
C SER A 13 9.36 -2.88 11.56
N LEU A 14 8.73 -2.69 10.38
CA LEU A 14 9.00 -3.56 9.22
C LEU A 14 10.47 -3.60 8.84
N MET A 15 11.20 -2.48 9.03
CA MET A 15 12.61 -2.38 8.67
C MET A 15 13.54 -3.16 9.62
N GLU A 16 13.03 -3.56 10.79
CA GLU A 16 13.75 -4.40 11.74
C GLU A 16 13.64 -5.89 11.41
N MET A 17 12.74 -6.23 10.46
CA MET A 17 12.49 -7.59 10.01
C MET A 17 13.04 -7.77 8.59
N LYS A 18 13.83 -8.82 8.36
CA LYS A 18 14.20 -9.19 7.00
C LYS A 18 12.98 -9.80 6.29
N PRO A 19 12.60 -9.35 5.09
CA PRO A 19 11.54 -10.01 4.32
C PRO A 19 11.82 -11.52 4.14
N PRO A 20 10.78 -12.38 4.14
CA PRO A 20 9.36 -12.07 4.02
C PRO A 20 8.71 -11.61 5.33
N ILE A 21 7.82 -10.61 5.23
CA ILE A 21 7.05 -10.10 6.37
C ILE A 21 5.94 -11.08 6.74
N SER A 22 5.83 -11.39 8.03
CA SER A 22 4.83 -12.33 8.52
C SER A 22 3.40 -11.78 8.37
N ARG A 23 2.44 -12.68 8.16
CA ARG A 23 1.01 -12.33 8.12
C ARG A 23 0.57 -11.64 9.42
N ALA A 24 1.07 -12.11 10.56
CA ALA A 24 0.77 -11.52 11.87
C ALA A 24 1.20 -10.05 11.92
N LYS A 25 2.41 -9.73 11.42
CA LYS A 25 2.91 -8.36 11.37
C LYS A 25 2.03 -7.46 10.49
N MET A 26 1.65 -7.96 9.31
CA MET A 26 0.75 -7.22 8.41
C MET A 26 -0.59 -6.92 9.09
N ILE A 27 -1.16 -7.88 9.83
CA ILE A 27 -2.41 -7.67 10.58
C ILE A 27 -2.25 -6.58 11.64
N LEU A 28 -1.12 -6.53 12.36
CA LEU A 28 -0.87 -5.50 13.38
C LEU A 28 -0.82 -4.09 12.78
N ILE A 29 -0.07 -3.92 11.69
CA ILE A 29 0.02 -2.65 10.95
C ILE A 29 -1.37 -2.21 10.49
N THR A 30 -2.13 -3.12 9.88
CA THR A 30 -3.48 -2.84 9.39
C THR A 30 -4.42 -2.46 10.54
N LYS A 31 -4.40 -3.18 11.67
CA LYS A 31 -5.19 -2.81 12.85
C LYS A 31 -4.84 -1.41 13.37
N ALA A 32 -3.55 -1.06 13.40
CA ALA A 32 -3.12 0.27 13.82
C ALA A 32 -3.62 1.36 12.85
N ALA A 33 -3.55 1.12 11.53
CA ALA A 33 -4.08 2.04 10.51
C ALA A 33 -5.59 2.26 10.66
N ILE A 34 -6.35 1.20 10.86
CA ILE A 34 -7.81 1.27 11.02
C ILE A 34 -8.19 2.00 12.32
N LYS A 35 -7.46 1.77 13.43
CA LYS A 35 -7.64 2.55 14.66
C LYS A 35 -7.39 4.05 14.45
N ALA A 36 -6.48 4.41 13.53
CA ALA A 36 -6.14 5.78 13.18
C ALA A 36 -7.02 6.38 12.05
N ILE A 37 -8.15 5.75 11.67
CA ILE A 37 -8.97 6.15 10.52
C ILE A 37 -9.45 7.61 10.55
N LYS A 38 -9.73 8.19 11.72
CA LYS A 38 -10.10 9.62 11.85
C LYS A 38 -9.03 10.56 11.27
N LEU A 39 -7.77 10.11 11.21
CA LEU A 39 -6.62 10.82 10.66
C LEU A 39 -6.06 10.09 9.42
N TYR A 40 -6.89 9.41 8.63
CA TYR A 40 -6.48 8.58 7.47
C TYR A 40 -5.51 9.30 6.51
N LYS A 41 -5.63 10.62 6.33
CA LYS A 41 -4.70 11.40 5.50
C LYS A 41 -3.25 11.29 5.97
N HIS A 42 -3.02 11.29 7.30
CA HIS A 42 -1.69 11.11 7.89
C HIS A 42 -1.21 9.67 7.72
N VAL A 43 -2.08 8.69 7.93
CA VAL A 43 -1.76 7.26 7.71
C VAL A 43 -1.28 7.05 6.27
N VAL A 44 -2.03 7.55 5.28
CA VAL A 44 -1.65 7.45 3.87
C VAL A 44 -0.32 8.15 3.59
N GLN A 45 -0.14 9.38 4.07
CA GLN A 45 1.12 10.12 3.89
C GLN A 45 2.33 9.37 4.49
N ILE A 46 2.16 8.74 5.65
CA ILE A 46 3.20 7.94 6.30
C ILE A 46 3.57 6.72 5.44
N VAL A 47 2.58 6.00 4.88
CA VAL A 47 2.82 4.86 3.99
C VAL A 47 3.52 5.29 2.69
N GLU A 48 3.06 6.36 2.05
CA GLU A 48 3.68 6.92 0.84
C GLU A 48 5.14 7.33 1.12
N LYS A 49 5.39 7.98 2.27
CA LYS A 49 6.75 8.38 2.70
C LYS A 49 7.63 7.18 3.01
N PHE A 50 7.08 6.13 3.64
CA PHE A 50 7.77 4.87 3.86
C PHE A 50 8.21 4.26 2.53
N ILE A 51 7.28 4.08 1.59
CA ILE A 51 7.57 3.52 0.25
C ILE A 51 8.62 4.34 -0.48
N LYS A 52 8.52 5.67 -0.44
CA LYS A 52 9.50 6.56 -1.06
C LYS A 52 10.92 6.36 -0.51
N LYS A 53 11.07 6.15 0.79
CA LYS A 53 12.38 6.15 1.48
C LYS A 53 12.96 4.77 1.79
N CYS A 54 12.15 3.71 1.82
CA CYS A 54 12.61 2.38 2.20
C CYS A 54 13.56 1.76 1.15
N LYS A 55 14.37 0.79 1.58
CA LYS A 55 15.25 0.01 0.70
C LYS A 55 14.44 -0.79 -0.34
N PRO A 56 15.04 -1.19 -1.48
CA PRO A 56 14.36 -1.97 -2.52
C PRO A 56 13.60 -3.22 -2.01
N GLU A 57 14.17 -3.96 -1.06
CA GLU A 57 13.55 -5.16 -0.47
C GLU A 57 12.24 -4.89 0.29
N TYR A 58 11.96 -3.64 0.66
CA TYR A 58 10.74 -3.24 1.38
C TYR A 58 9.66 -2.63 0.48
N LYS A 59 9.87 -2.53 -0.83
CA LYS A 59 8.86 -1.98 -1.75
C LYS A 59 7.61 -2.86 -1.81
N VAL A 60 7.76 -4.16 -2.04
CA VAL A 60 6.64 -5.11 -2.05
C VAL A 60 5.93 -5.17 -0.70
N PRO A 61 6.62 -5.26 0.46
CA PRO A 61 5.99 -5.08 1.76
C PRO A 61 5.18 -3.79 1.90
N GLY A 62 5.70 -2.66 1.42
CA GLY A 62 4.98 -1.38 1.41
C GLY A 62 3.69 -1.42 0.59
N LEU A 63 3.70 -2.07 -0.57
CA LEU A 63 2.49 -2.29 -1.37
C LEU A 63 1.48 -3.19 -0.64
N TYR A 64 1.94 -4.23 0.05
CA TYR A 64 1.05 -5.10 0.83
C TYR A 64 0.41 -4.37 2.01
N VAL A 65 1.08 -3.37 2.59
CA VAL A 65 0.46 -2.49 3.60
C VAL A 65 -0.70 -1.70 2.98
N ILE A 66 -0.53 -1.11 1.79
CA ILE A 66 -1.63 -0.43 1.08
C ILE A 66 -2.79 -1.39 0.83
N ASP A 67 -2.51 -2.56 0.24
CA ASP A 67 -3.53 -3.58 -0.05
C ASP A 67 -4.29 -3.99 1.22
N SER A 68 -3.57 -4.30 2.30
CA SER A 68 -4.17 -4.77 3.54
C SER A 68 -5.05 -3.70 4.21
N ILE A 69 -4.60 -2.44 4.23
CA ILE A 69 -5.38 -1.32 4.79
C ILE A 69 -6.67 -1.10 3.99
N VAL A 70 -6.57 -1.01 2.66
CA VAL A 70 -7.72 -0.75 1.79
C VAL A 70 -8.73 -1.89 1.88
N ARG A 71 -8.27 -3.15 1.80
CA ARG A 71 -9.17 -4.32 1.95
C ARG A 71 -9.85 -4.34 3.31
N GLN A 72 -9.11 -4.09 4.39
CA GLN A 72 -9.69 -4.11 5.73
C GLN A 72 -10.70 -2.98 5.93
N SER A 73 -10.42 -1.78 5.41
CA SER A 73 -11.36 -0.66 5.49
C SER A 73 -12.66 -0.96 4.75
N ARG A 74 -12.56 -1.43 3.50
CA ARG A 74 -13.74 -1.84 2.71
C ARG A 74 -14.53 -2.96 3.37
N HIS A 75 -13.85 -3.95 3.95
CA HIS A 75 -14.51 -5.05 4.64
C HIS A 75 -15.25 -4.58 5.90
N GLN A 76 -14.64 -3.71 6.69
CA GLN A 76 -15.20 -3.27 7.97
C GLN A 76 -16.28 -2.18 7.83
N PHE A 77 -16.14 -1.29 6.86
CA PHE A 77 -17.02 -0.11 6.72
C PHE A 77 -17.90 -0.14 5.47
N GLY A 78 -17.65 -1.08 4.55
CA GLY A 78 -18.27 -1.12 3.22
C GLY A 78 -17.47 -0.31 2.20
N THR A 79 -17.61 -0.68 0.93
CA THR A 79 -16.88 -0.08 -0.20
C THR A 79 -17.07 1.43 -0.30
N ASP A 80 -18.31 1.92 -0.12
CA ASP A 80 -18.64 3.35 -0.28
C ASP A 80 -18.13 4.24 0.86
N LYS A 81 -17.74 3.62 1.99
CA LYS A 81 -17.23 4.33 3.18
C LYS A 81 -15.71 4.21 3.33
N ASP A 82 -15.03 3.51 2.42
CA ASP A 82 -13.57 3.45 2.42
C ASP A 82 -12.98 4.83 2.13
N VAL A 83 -12.15 5.30 3.06
CA VAL A 83 -11.44 6.58 2.96
C VAL A 83 -9.99 6.39 2.48
N PHE A 84 -9.45 5.18 2.54
CA PHE A 84 -8.05 4.90 2.20
C PHE A 84 -7.85 4.74 0.70
N GLY A 85 -8.69 3.94 0.02
CA GLY A 85 -8.61 3.74 -1.43
C GLY A 85 -8.64 5.07 -2.19
N PRO A 86 -9.69 5.89 -2.05
CA PRO A 86 -9.78 7.20 -2.69
C PRO A 86 -8.68 8.19 -2.29
N ARG A 87 -8.02 7.97 -1.14
CA ARG A 87 -6.92 8.83 -0.70
C ARG A 87 -5.58 8.42 -1.33
N PHE A 88 -5.29 7.11 -1.37
CA PHE A 88 -4.10 6.59 -2.05
C PHE A 88 -4.14 6.87 -3.55
N SER A 89 -5.32 6.81 -4.20
CA SER A 89 -5.47 7.07 -5.63
C SER A 89 -4.96 8.45 -6.07
N LYS A 90 -4.95 9.44 -5.16
CA LYS A 90 -4.47 10.80 -5.47
C LYS A 90 -2.99 10.86 -5.85
N ASN A 91 -2.17 9.99 -5.28
CA ASN A 91 -0.72 9.94 -5.50
C ASN A 91 -0.25 8.55 -5.97
N ILE A 92 -1.17 7.70 -6.45
CA ILE A 92 -0.86 6.28 -6.69
C ILE A 92 0.18 6.10 -7.77
N THR A 93 0.15 6.89 -8.85
CA THR A 93 1.16 6.86 -9.91
C THR A 93 2.56 7.16 -9.37
N ALA A 94 2.72 8.24 -8.60
CA ALA A 94 3.99 8.59 -7.97
C ALA A 94 4.45 7.53 -6.94
N THR A 95 3.49 6.93 -6.21
CA THR A 95 3.78 5.84 -5.28
C THR A 95 4.32 4.61 -6.02
N PHE A 96 3.72 4.26 -7.16
CA PHE A 96 4.15 3.12 -7.96
C PHE A 96 5.50 3.33 -8.64
N GLN A 97 5.85 4.56 -9.05
CA GLN A 97 7.20 4.88 -9.50
C GLN A 97 8.26 4.47 -8.47
N TYR A 98 8.00 4.71 -7.18
CA TYR A 98 8.89 4.25 -6.12
C TYR A 98 8.80 2.74 -5.85
N LEU A 99 7.62 2.13 -5.99
CA LEU A 99 7.44 0.68 -5.81
C LEU A 99 8.19 -0.12 -6.87
N TYR A 100 8.24 0.34 -8.12
CA TYR A 100 8.97 -0.34 -9.20
C TYR A 100 10.50 -0.23 -9.11
N LEU A 101 11.02 0.52 -8.13
CA LEU A 101 12.43 0.43 -7.70
C LEU A 101 12.70 -0.81 -6.82
N CYS A 102 11.79 -1.80 -6.80
CA CYS A 102 12.00 -3.09 -6.17
C CYS A 102 13.02 -3.93 -6.97
N PRO A 103 13.54 -5.03 -6.37
CA PRO A 103 14.26 -6.06 -7.12
C PRO A 103 13.45 -6.55 -8.34
N SER A 104 14.12 -6.96 -9.41
CA SER A 104 13.44 -7.30 -10.66
C SER A 104 12.53 -8.53 -10.51
N GLU A 105 12.95 -9.50 -9.69
CA GLU A 105 12.21 -10.70 -9.30
C GLU A 105 10.91 -10.41 -8.50
N ASP A 106 10.79 -9.19 -7.97
CA ASP A 106 9.65 -8.75 -7.17
C ASP A 106 8.58 -8.02 -8.01
N LYS A 107 8.89 -7.59 -9.24
CA LYS A 107 7.94 -6.88 -10.11
C LYS A 107 6.67 -7.68 -10.38
N SER A 108 6.79 -9.00 -10.54
CA SER A 108 5.64 -9.90 -10.75
C SER A 108 4.67 -9.90 -9.57
N LYS A 109 5.17 -9.66 -8.34
CA LYS A 109 4.34 -9.54 -7.12
C LYS A 109 3.53 -8.25 -7.14
N ILE A 110 4.10 -7.15 -7.64
CA ILE A 110 3.38 -5.87 -7.84
C ILE A 110 2.25 -6.04 -8.86
N VAL A 111 2.56 -6.62 -10.03
CA VAL A 111 1.58 -6.90 -11.09
C VAL A 111 0.44 -7.79 -10.58
N ARG A 112 0.77 -8.81 -9.77
CA ARG A 112 -0.25 -9.66 -9.13
C ARG A 112 -1.21 -8.86 -8.26
N VAL A 113 -0.73 -7.90 -7.47
CA VAL A 113 -1.61 -7.04 -6.63
C VAL A 113 -2.52 -6.18 -7.49
N LEU A 114 -1.99 -5.56 -8.56
CA LEU A 114 -2.78 -4.76 -9.50
C LEU A 114 -3.92 -5.57 -10.15
N ASN A 115 -3.60 -6.79 -10.63
CA ASN A 115 -4.59 -7.70 -11.20
C ASN A 115 -5.67 -8.10 -10.19
N LEU A 116 -5.27 -8.32 -8.93
CA LEU A 116 -6.23 -8.58 -7.85
C LEU A 116 -7.08 -7.35 -7.53
N TRP A 117 -6.53 -6.14 -7.56
CA TRP A 117 -7.28 -4.91 -7.36
C TRP A 117 -8.32 -4.70 -8.46
N GLN A 118 -7.96 -4.93 -9.72
CA GLN A 118 -8.89 -4.86 -10.84
C GLN A 118 -9.99 -5.91 -10.70
N LYS A 119 -9.62 -7.20 -10.52
CA LYS A 119 -10.58 -8.31 -10.38
C LYS A 119 -11.60 -8.08 -9.27
N ASN A 120 -11.18 -7.48 -8.15
CA ASN A 120 -12.05 -7.26 -6.99
C ASN A 120 -12.65 -5.84 -6.94
N GLY A 121 -12.50 -5.03 -8.00
CA GLY A 121 -13.04 -3.67 -8.04
C GLY A 121 -12.54 -2.77 -6.90
N VAL A 122 -11.27 -2.94 -6.51
CA VAL A 122 -10.62 -2.07 -5.50
C VAL A 122 -10.34 -0.70 -6.11
N PHE A 123 -9.79 -0.69 -7.33
CA PHE A 123 -9.59 0.51 -8.13
C PHE A 123 -10.13 0.28 -9.55
N LYS A 124 -10.55 1.36 -10.21
CA LYS A 124 -11.03 1.33 -11.60
C LYS A 124 -9.89 1.01 -12.57
N ILE A 125 -10.24 0.46 -13.72
CA ILE A 125 -9.26 0.12 -14.77
C ILE A 125 -8.45 1.35 -15.23
N GLU A 126 -9.06 2.53 -15.28
CA GLU A 126 -8.39 3.81 -15.60
C GLU A 126 -7.23 4.15 -14.66
N ILE A 127 -7.30 3.68 -13.41
CA ILE A 127 -6.21 3.81 -12.44
C ILE A 127 -5.22 2.64 -12.58
N ILE A 128 -5.71 1.41 -12.79
CA ILE A 128 -4.87 0.21 -12.81
C ILE A 128 -4.01 0.13 -14.07
N GLN A 129 -4.56 0.44 -15.25
CA GLN A 129 -3.89 0.23 -16.53
C GLN A 129 -2.55 1.00 -16.63
N PRO A 130 -2.48 2.30 -16.30
CA PRO A 130 -1.21 3.03 -16.32
C PRO A 130 -0.16 2.45 -15.36
N LEU A 131 -0.58 1.83 -14.26
CA LEU A 131 0.33 1.19 -13.31
C LEU A 131 0.87 -0.13 -13.86
N LEU A 132 0.04 -0.90 -14.59
CA LEU A 132 0.49 -2.09 -15.31
C LEU A 132 1.48 -1.75 -16.44
N ASP A 133 1.20 -0.69 -17.20
CA ASP A 133 2.07 -0.23 -18.30
C ASP A 133 3.45 0.19 -17.78
N MET A 134 3.52 0.78 -16.57
CA MET A 134 4.78 1.09 -15.90
C MET A 134 5.63 -0.15 -15.62
N ALA A 135 5.02 -1.31 -15.37
CA ALA A 135 5.74 -2.57 -15.18
C ALA A 135 6.37 -3.09 -16.48
N ALA A 136 5.72 -2.84 -17.61
CA ALA A 136 6.16 -3.27 -18.94
C ALA A 136 7.28 -2.38 -19.52
N GLY A 137 7.60 -1.25 -18.87
CA GLY A 137 8.54 -0.27 -19.40
C GLY A 137 7.98 0.56 -20.56
N THR A 138 6.69 0.41 -20.84
CA THR A 138 5.94 1.19 -21.83
C THR A 138 5.41 2.45 -21.14
N SER A 139 6.31 3.36 -20.75
CA SER A 139 5.91 4.72 -20.42
C SER A 139 6.01 5.54 -21.70
N ALA A 140 4.88 6.06 -22.20
CA ALA A 140 4.88 7.05 -23.27
C ALA A 140 5.63 8.32 -22.85
#